data_AF-A0A926CAT2-F1
#
_entry.id   AF-A0A926CAT2-F1
#
_cell.length_a   1.000
_cell.length_b   1.000
_cell.length_c   1.000
_cell.angle_alpha   90.00
_cell.angle_beta   90.00
_cell.angle_gamma   90.00
#
_symmetry.space_group_name_H-M   'P 1'
#
loop_
_entity.id
_entity.type
_entity.pdbx_description
1 polymer ?
#
loop_
_entity_poly.entity_id
_entity_poly.type
_entity_poly.pdbx_seq_one_letter_code
_entity_poly.pdbx_strand_id
1 'polypeptide(L)'
;MAPRMIAIYGKGGMGKSFFTSNLTARLTFDGFRVLQLGCDPKHDSCNTVFGGHSLPTLGDVWRRFKDEGKEDQLRIPDVIFRSQIGPDSVLYGCELGGPDVGRGCGGQGISSGFKTLEGLGLSKWDIDFVVMDFLGDVVCGGFATPLARSLAEQVIIVVGHDRQSLYAANNIAKAAHYFRSMGGTTSVLGLIVNRDDGSDTADQYAAAVGLPILARLPLDRRVRELADACRLALEVEQFDAVFGDLAGKIARREIAACDDYTPLEYRDFLRVFGAEEPEGAPNSASEQDLFGTKRVAAPIPLMSLTPTHQVRTSDPVLHKVQQLMDAIGIHITEMSRTDKEGITVTSGAIEMRLGADEDMDNKFAFLSALRRSGQPYSFVDLRFADAPSYS
;
A
#
# COMPACT_ATOMS: atom_id res chain seq x y z
N MET A 1 22.60 -26.58 21.03
CA MET A 1 21.73 -25.61 21.75
C MET A 1 20.40 -25.60 21.00
N ALA A 2 19.26 -25.32 21.64
CA ALA A 2 18.00 -25.20 20.89
C ALA A 2 18.04 -23.96 19.97
N PRO A 3 17.47 -24.02 18.75
CA PRO A 3 17.46 -22.88 17.85
C PRO A 3 16.72 -21.68 18.45
N ARG A 4 17.21 -20.48 18.19
CA ARG A 4 16.48 -19.25 18.52
C ARG A 4 15.36 -19.03 17.51
N MET A 5 14.14 -18.96 18.02
CA MET A 5 12.93 -18.84 17.21
C MET A 5 12.50 -17.36 17.16
N ILE A 6 12.54 -16.75 15.98
CA ILE A 6 12.18 -15.34 15.76
C ILE A 6 10.97 -15.29 14.83
N ALA A 7 9.89 -14.63 15.24
CA ALA A 7 8.73 -14.40 14.40
C ALA A 7 8.74 -12.98 13.83
N ILE A 8 8.51 -12.86 12.53
CA ILE A 8 8.37 -11.60 11.80
C ILE A 8 6.90 -11.40 11.49
N TYR A 9 6.32 -10.30 11.98
CA TYR A 9 4.94 -9.90 11.75
C TYR A 9 4.87 -8.53 11.07
N GLY A 10 3.66 -8.15 10.65
CA GLY A 10 3.38 -6.88 9.98
C GLY A 10 2.25 -7.01 8.97
N LYS A 11 1.70 -5.87 8.54
CA LYS A 11 0.64 -5.80 7.54
C LYS A 11 1.06 -6.46 6.21
N GLY A 12 0.10 -7.00 5.47
CA GLY A 12 0.27 -7.50 4.11
C GLY A 12 0.89 -6.45 3.19
N GLY A 13 1.91 -6.83 2.41
CA GLY A 13 2.59 -5.91 1.49
C GLY A 13 3.61 -4.94 2.12
N MET A 14 3.83 -4.99 3.44
CA MET A 14 4.85 -4.15 4.13
C MET A 14 6.30 -4.60 3.94
N GLY A 15 6.52 -5.74 3.28
CA GLY A 15 7.87 -6.25 3.01
C GLY A 15 8.42 -7.15 4.11
N LYS A 16 7.57 -7.92 4.81
CA LYS A 16 8.02 -8.95 5.76
C LYS A 16 8.97 -9.96 5.12
N SER A 17 8.56 -10.60 4.02
CA SER A 17 9.37 -11.58 3.29
C SER A 17 10.69 -11.01 2.78
N PHE A 18 10.69 -9.73 2.36
CA PHE A 18 11.89 -8.99 2.01
C PHE A 18 12.82 -8.84 3.22
N PHE A 19 12.29 -8.38 4.36
CA PHE A 19 13.06 -8.24 5.59
C PHE A 19 13.61 -9.59 6.07
N THR A 20 12.75 -10.61 6.14
CA THR A 20 13.10 -11.99 6.54
C THR A 20 14.23 -12.52 5.68
N SER A 21 14.11 -12.46 4.35
CA SER A 21 15.11 -12.99 3.41
C SER A 21 16.48 -12.32 3.55
N ASN A 22 16.51 -10.99 3.77
CA ASN A 22 17.77 -10.27 3.95
C ASN A 22 18.38 -10.52 5.34
N LEU A 23 17.55 -10.60 6.40
CA LEU A 23 18.02 -10.93 7.74
C LEU A 23 18.60 -12.35 7.80
N THR A 24 17.90 -13.34 7.25
CA THR A 24 18.35 -14.75 7.24
C THR A 24 19.60 -14.93 6.39
N ALA A 25 19.67 -14.27 5.23
CA ALA A 25 20.87 -14.25 4.41
C ALA A 25 22.06 -13.63 5.16
N ARG A 26 21.88 -12.47 5.81
CA ARG A 26 22.93 -11.82 6.60
C ARG A 26 23.45 -12.70 7.73
N LEU A 27 22.54 -13.28 8.53
CA LEU A 27 22.92 -14.24 9.59
C LEU A 27 23.69 -15.45 9.03
N THR A 28 23.31 -15.93 7.84
CA THR A 28 24.02 -17.04 7.18
C THR A 28 25.42 -16.62 6.71
N PHE A 29 25.58 -15.41 6.15
CA PHE A 29 26.89 -14.87 5.80
C PHE A 29 27.79 -14.63 7.02
N ASP A 30 27.19 -14.34 8.18
CA ASP A 30 27.89 -14.24 9.46
C ASP A 30 28.26 -15.62 10.06
N GLY A 31 27.97 -16.72 9.36
CA GLY A 31 28.40 -18.08 9.71
C GLY A 31 27.39 -18.89 10.51
N PHE A 32 26.18 -18.38 10.73
CA PHE A 32 25.14 -19.10 11.45
C PHE A 32 24.37 -20.07 10.55
N ARG A 33 23.90 -21.17 11.13
CA ARG A 33 23.01 -22.12 10.48
C ARG A 33 21.57 -21.62 10.64
N VAL A 34 20.95 -21.21 9.54
CA VAL A 34 19.65 -20.53 9.57
C VAL A 34 18.59 -21.31 8.80
N LEU A 35 17.38 -21.37 9.34
CA LEU A 35 16.19 -21.89 8.67
C LEU A 35 15.15 -20.76 8.55
N GLN A 36 14.77 -20.44 7.32
CA GLN A 36 13.65 -19.56 7.03
C GLN A 36 12.36 -20.36 6.88
N LEU A 37 11.32 -19.99 7.62
CA LEU A 37 9.99 -20.60 7.52
C LEU A 37 8.98 -19.58 6.98
N GLY A 38 8.40 -19.86 5.82
CA GLY A 38 7.25 -19.12 5.32
C GLY A 38 5.96 -19.59 6.01
N CYS A 39 5.32 -18.69 6.76
CA CYS A 39 4.10 -18.95 7.53
C CYS A 39 2.92 -18.08 7.02
N ASP A 40 2.85 -17.93 5.70
CA ASP A 40 1.82 -17.18 4.98
C ASP A 40 1.21 -18.09 3.89
N PRO A 41 -0.13 -18.17 3.75
CA PRO A 41 -0.77 -18.85 2.63
C PRO A 41 -0.28 -18.42 1.24
N LYS A 42 0.30 -17.21 1.12
CA LYS A 42 0.93 -16.68 -0.10
C LYS A 42 2.17 -17.46 -0.55
N HIS A 43 2.83 -18.21 0.34
CA HIS A 43 3.91 -19.17 0.06
C HIS A 43 5.11 -18.66 -0.79
N ASP A 44 5.45 -17.38 -0.70
CA ASP A 44 6.53 -16.74 -1.46
C ASP A 44 7.64 -16.18 -0.57
N SER A 45 7.69 -16.56 0.72
CA SER A 45 8.64 -16.02 1.69
C SER A 45 10.08 -16.34 1.29
N CYS A 46 10.32 -17.58 0.87
CA CYS A 46 11.65 -18.10 0.56
C CYS A 46 12.11 -17.76 -0.87
N ASN A 47 11.26 -17.23 -1.76
CA ASN A 47 11.58 -17.07 -3.18
C ASN A 47 12.90 -16.32 -3.42
N THR A 48 13.15 -15.24 -2.67
CA THR A 48 14.38 -14.45 -2.81
C THR A 48 15.63 -15.28 -2.52
N VAL A 49 15.61 -16.05 -1.42
CA VAL A 49 16.79 -16.83 -1.02
C VAL A 49 16.98 -18.09 -1.84
N PHE A 50 15.96 -18.52 -2.60
CA PHE A 50 16.04 -19.61 -3.58
C PHE A 50 16.10 -19.10 -5.03
N GLY A 51 16.56 -17.86 -5.26
CA GLY A 51 16.82 -17.34 -6.61
C GLY A 51 15.56 -17.28 -7.50
N GLY A 52 14.40 -17.03 -6.91
CA GLY A 52 13.10 -16.96 -7.58
C GLY A 52 12.37 -18.30 -7.69
N HIS A 53 12.95 -19.41 -7.22
CA HIS A 53 12.26 -20.70 -7.21
C HIS A 53 11.22 -20.77 -6.09
N SER A 54 9.97 -21.05 -6.46
CA SER A 54 8.91 -21.36 -5.50
C SER A 54 9.11 -22.76 -4.93
N LEU A 55 9.15 -22.86 -3.60
CA LEU A 55 9.20 -24.15 -2.92
C LEU A 55 7.82 -24.81 -2.88
N PRO A 56 7.73 -26.15 -2.93
CA PRO A 56 6.47 -26.82 -2.62
C PRO A 56 6.13 -26.58 -1.14
N THR A 57 4.85 -26.36 -0.85
CA THR A 57 4.43 -26.15 0.54
C THR A 57 4.41 -27.48 1.30
N LEU A 58 4.68 -27.45 2.60
CA LEU A 58 4.56 -28.61 3.47
C LEU A 58 3.15 -29.21 3.38
N GLY A 59 2.12 -28.36 3.30
CA GLY A 59 0.74 -28.81 3.11
C GLY A 59 0.53 -29.62 1.84
N ASP A 60 1.12 -29.20 0.72
CA ASP A 60 1.02 -29.91 -0.56
C ASP A 60 1.79 -31.23 -0.54
N VAL A 61 3.01 -31.22 -0.01
CA VAL A 61 3.82 -32.43 0.16
C VAL A 61 3.09 -33.43 1.04
N TRP A 62 2.55 -32.99 2.18
CA TRP A 62 1.79 -33.85 3.09
C TRP A 62 0.54 -34.44 2.43
N ARG A 63 -0.21 -33.62 1.68
CA ARG A 63 -1.41 -34.08 0.94
C ARG A 63 -1.04 -35.17 -0.07
N ARG A 64 0.04 -34.98 -0.82
CA ARG A 64 0.54 -35.98 -1.76
C ARG A 64 0.90 -37.30 -1.07
N PHE A 65 1.64 -37.24 0.04
CA PHE A 65 2.01 -38.44 0.79
C PHE A 65 0.77 -39.17 1.34
N LYS A 66 -0.23 -38.42 1.81
CA LYS A 66 -1.51 -38.96 2.26
C LYS A 66 -2.29 -39.65 1.14
N ASP A 67 -2.38 -39.01 -0.03
CA ASP A 67 -3.08 -39.58 -1.19
C ASP A 67 -2.42 -40.89 -1.69
N GLU A 68 -1.10 -41.03 -1.47
CA GLU A 68 -0.34 -42.25 -1.72
C GLU A 68 -0.41 -43.29 -0.57
N GLY A 69 -1.04 -42.96 0.57
CA GLY A 69 -1.10 -43.81 1.77
C GLY A 69 0.26 -44.00 2.47
N LYS A 70 1.12 -42.98 2.43
CA LYS A 70 2.50 -43.00 2.91
C LYS A 70 2.80 -41.86 3.90
N GLU A 71 1.81 -41.33 4.61
CA GLU A 71 2.00 -40.19 5.52
C GLU A 71 3.10 -40.40 6.58
N ASP A 72 3.36 -41.65 6.98
CA ASP A 72 4.41 -42.08 7.91
C ASP A 72 5.83 -42.12 7.29
N GLN A 73 5.91 -42.01 5.95
CA GLN A 73 7.16 -42.00 5.20
C GLN A 73 7.69 -40.59 4.94
N LEU A 74 6.96 -39.53 5.29
CA LEU A 74 7.43 -38.15 5.18
C LEU A 74 8.75 -37.96 5.95
N ARG A 75 9.77 -37.38 5.31
CA ARG A 75 11.10 -37.11 5.89
C ARG A 75 11.50 -35.64 5.69
N ILE A 76 12.58 -35.25 6.37
CA ILE A 76 13.16 -33.89 6.30
C ILE A 76 13.44 -33.44 4.85
N PRO A 77 14.06 -34.25 3.95
CA PRO A 77 14.38 -33.81 2.60
C PRO A 77 13.17 -33.49 1.72
N ASP A 78 11.97 -33.93 2.11
CA ASP A 78 10.74 -33.66 1.37
C ASP A 78 10.20 -32.26 1.60
N VAL A 79 10.57 -31.61 2.72
CA VAL A 79 9.97 -30.35 3.18
C VAL A 79 10.99 -29.26 3.52
N ILE A 80 12.25 -29.62 3.80
CA ILE A 80 13.33 -28.67 4.05
C ILE A 80 14.26 -28.63 2.85
N PHE A 81 14.38 -27.45 2.24
CA PHE A 81 15.20 -27.21 1.07
C PHE A 81 16.45 -26.42 1.45
N ARG A 82 17.54 -26.64 0.71
CA ARG A 82 18.81 -25.92 0.89
C ARG A 82 19.05 -24.97 -0.27
N SER A 83 19.51 -23.77 0.03
CA SER A 83 19.94 -22.79 -0.97
C SER A 83 21.39 -22.39 -0.73
N GLN A 84 22.20 -22.43 -1.78
CA GLN A 84 23.57 -21.95 -1.76
C GLN A 84 23.57 -20.46 -2.12
N ILE A 85 23.69 -19.58 -1.11
CA ILE A 85 23.59 -18.12 -1.29
C ILE A 85 24.97 -17.43 -1.36
N GLY A 86 26.04 -18.16 -1.08
CA GLY A 86 27.44 -17.73 -1.21
C GLY A 86 28.38 -18.93 -1.31
N PRO A 87 29.71 -18.76 -1.48
CA PRO A 87 30.63 -19.88 -1.66
C PRO A 87 30.58 -20.93 -0.55
N ASP A 88 30.50 -20.48 0.71
CA ASP A 88 30.45 -21.33 1.91
C ASP A 88 29.19 -21.09 2.75
N SER A 89 28.16 -20.48 2.15
CA SER A 89 26.95 -20.03 2.84
C SER A 89 25.72 -20.78 2.34
N VAL A 90 25.18 -21.65 3.21
CA VAL A 90 23.97 -22.44 2.95
C VAL A 90 22.85 -21.98 3.86
N LEU A 91 21.75 -21.52 3.27
CA LEU A 91 20.52 -21.19 3.97
C LEU A 91 19.47 -22.28 3.75
N TYR A 92 18.74 -22.65 4.80
CA TYR A 92 17.64 -23.61 4.71
C TYR A 92 16.29 -22.89 4.62
N GLY A 93 15.34 -23.48 3.91
CA GLY A 93 14.01 -22.91 3.72
C GLY A 93 12.90 -23.95 3.71
N CYS A 94 11.71 -23.54 4.15
CA CYS A 94 10.48 -24.32 4.09
C CYS A 94 9.28 -23.37 4.00
N GLU A 95 8.36 -23.64 3.08
CA GLU A 95 7.06 -22.98 3.03
C GLU A 95 6.04 -23.86 3.73
N LEU A 96 5.47 -23.41 4.86
CA LEU A 96 4.36 -24.15 5.48
C LEU A 96 3.11 -24.07 4.60
N GLY A 97 2.92 -22.92 3.94
CA GLY A 97 1.78 -22.62 3.10
C GLY A 97 0.46 -22.49 3.86
N GLY A 98 -0.63 -22.49 3.09
CA GLY A 98 -2.00 -22.46 3.58
C GLY A 98 -2.87 -23.39 2.73
N PRO A 99 -4.14 -23.57 3.08
CA PRO A 99 -5.07 -24.31 2.23
C PRO A 99 -5.23 -23.61 0.88
N ASP A 100 -5.72 -24.34 -0.12
CA ASP A 100 -5.97 -23.81 -1.46
C ASP A 100 -6.76 -22.49 -1.41
N VAL A 101 -6.45 -21.57 -2.31
CA VAL A 101 -7.11 -20.25 -2.38
C VAL A 101 -8.63 -20.43 -2.38
N GLY A 102 -9.31 -19.80 -1.41
CA GLY A 102 -10.77 -19.87 -1.26
C GLY A 102 -11.31 -21.10 -0.53
N ARG A 103 -10.46 -21.96 0.06
CA ARG A 103 -10.87 -23.14 0.85
C ARG A 103 -10.13 -23.22 2.18
N GLY A 104 -10.73 -23.91 3.16
CA GLY A 104 -10.09 -24.25 4.43
C GLY A 104 -9.81 -23.07 5.38
N CYS A 105 -8.93 -23.29 6.35
CA CYS A 105 -8.48 -22.29 7.32
C CYS A 105 -6.95 -22.17 7.30
N GLY A 106 -6.43 -21.01 6.90
CA GLY A 106 -4.99 -20.73 6.84
C GLY A 106 -4.24 -21.07 8.12
N GLY A 107 -4.80 -20.67 9.27
CA GLY A 107 -4.19 -20.95 10.56
C GLY A 107 -4.06 -22.44 10.90
N GLN A 108 -5.02 -23.28 10.48
CA GLN A 108 -4.93 -24.72 10.73
C GLN A 108 -3.77 -25.36 9.95
N GLY A 109 -3.52 -24.91 8.72
CA GLY A 109 -2.36 -25.34 7.92
C GLY A 109 -1.04 -25.06 8.64
N ILE A 110 -0.88 -23.83 9.14
CA ILE A 110 0.31 -23.43 9.91
C ILE A 110 0.49 -24.27 11.17
N SER A 111 -0.56 -24.41 11.98
CA SER A 111 -0.52 -25.24 13.20
C SER A 111 -0.18 -26.70 12.93
N SER A 112 -0.67 -27.26 11.82
CA SER A 112 -0.33 -28.63 11.40
C SER A 112 1.11 -28.73 10.92
N GLY A 113 1.59 -27.75 10.15
CA GLY A 113 2.96 -27.69 9.66
C GLY A 113 3.98 -27.69 10.80
N PHE A 114 3.77 -26.88 11.85
CA PHE A 114 4.63 -26.89 13.03
C PHE A 114 4.66 -28.25 13.72
N LYS A 115 3.50 -28.92 13.89
CA LYS A 115 3.47 -30.27 14.47
C LYS A 115 4.26 -31.28 13.63
N THR A 116 4.20 -31.17 12.30
CA THR A 116 4.99 -32.00 11.40
C THR A 116 6.49 -31.74 11.58
N LEU A 117 6.92 -30.48 11.61
CA LEU A 117 8.32 -30.12 11.83
C LEU A 117 8.83 -30.56 13.23
N GLU A 118 8.02 -30.42 14.28
CA GLU A 118 8.29 -30.94 15.62
C GLU A 118 8.46 -32.47 15.59
N GLY A 119 7.57 -33.18 14.90
CA GLY A 119 7.65 -34.64 14.71
C GLY A 119 8.90 -35.09 13.95
N LEU A 120 9.38 -34.28 13.01
CA LEU A 120 10.66 -34.47 12.31
C LEU A 120 11.89 -34.04 13.14
N GLY A 121 11.68 -33.55 14.36
CA GLY A 121 12.74 -33.27 15.32
C GLY A 121 13.38 -31.89 15.17
N LEU A 122 12.65 -30.86 14.74
CA LEU A 122 13.13 -29.48 14.59
C LEU A 122 14.03 -28.99 15.74
N SER A 123 13.68 -29.30 17.00
CA SER A 123 14.45 -28.90 18.18
C SER A 123 15.81 -29.59 18.35
N LYS A 124 16.07 -30.65 17.57
CA LYS A 124 17.32 -31.44 17.58
C LYS A 124 18.23 -31.10 16.41
N TRP A 125 17.76 -30.30 15.46
CA TRP A 125 18.57 -29.91 14.31
C TRP A 125 19.65 -28.94 14.76
N ASP A 126 20.83 -29.06 14.15
CA ASP A 126 21.93 -28.11 14.31
C ASP A 126 21.59 -26.83 13.54
N ILE A 127 20.70 -26.02 14.10
CA ILE A 127 20.24 -24.74 13.55
C ILE A 127 20.37 -23.71 14.67
N ASP A 128 20.99 -22.57 14.37
CA ASP A 128 21.17 -21.47 15.33
C ASP A 128 19.92 -20.58 15.37
N PHE A 129 19.33 -20.31 14.20
CA PHE A 129 18.16 -19.44 14.05
C PHE A 129 17.09 -20.06 13.18
N VAL A 130 15.84 -19.99 13.65
CA VAL A 130 14.65 -20.24 12.84
C VAL A 130 13.88 -18.93 12.77
N VAL A 131 13.80 -18.35 11.57
CA VAL A 131 13.12 -17.07 11.34
C VAL A 131 11.84 -17.33 10.57
N MET A 132 10.70 -16.96 11.17
CA MET A 132 9.38 -17.31 10.69
C MET A 132 8.65 -16.07 10.18
N ASP A 133 8.28 -16.06 8.91
CA ASP A 133 7.55 -14.95 8.25
C ASP A 133 6.03 -15.19 8.34
N PHE A 134 5.35 -14.49 9.25
CA PHE A 134 3.94 -14.67 9.52
C PHE A 134 3.05 -13.64 8.83
N LEU A 135 1.88 -14.09 8.36
CA LEU A 135 0.78 -13.20 7.99
C LEU A 135 0.33 -12.40 9.22
N GLY A 136 0.49 -11.08 9.18
CA GLY A 136 0.21 -10.18 10.31
C GLY A 136 -1.04 -9.30 10.19
N ASP A 137 -1.83 -9.46 9.13
CA ASP A 137 -3.12 -8.73 8.99
C ASP A 137 -4.15 -9.23 10.00
N VAL A 138 -4.05 -10.50 10.39
CA VAL A 138 -4.89 -11.15 11.41
C VAL A 138 -4.00 -11.89 12.40
N VAL A 139 -4.30 -11.74 13.69
CA VAL A 139 -3.56 -12.43 14.77
C VAL A 139 -4.55 -13.28 15.57
N CYS A 140 -5.16 -14.25 14.89
CA CYS A 140 -6.15 -15.16 15.47
C CYS A 140 -5.85 -16.62 15.12
N GLY A 141 -6.34 -17.55 15.94
CA GLY A 141 -6.20 -18.98 15.73
C GLY A 141 -4.76 -19.41 15.46
N GLY A 142 -4.53 -20.06 14.32
CA GLY A 142 -3.20 -20.54 13.94
C GLY A 142 -2.16 -19.46 13.64
N PHE A 143 -2.59 -18.26 13.22
CA PHE A 143 -1.67 -17.13 12.98
C PHE A 143 -1.14 -16.51 14.27
N ALA A 144 -1.80 -16.78 15.40
CA ALA A 144 -1.33 -16.42 16.73
C ALA A 144 -0.48 -17.52 17.37
N THR A 145 -0.28 -18.67 16.71
CA THR A 145 0.41 -19.85 17.29
C THR A 145 1.82 -19.56 17.82
N PRO A 146 2.66 -18.74 17.16
CA PRO A 146 3.96 -18.33 17.70
C PRO A 146 3.87 -17.70 19.09
N LEU A 147 2.86 -16.86 19.29
CA LEU A 147 2.62 -16.13 20.53
C LEU A 147 1.93 -17.05 21.55
N ALA A 148 0.84 -17.69 21.13
CA ALA A 148 -0.05 -18.46 21.98
C ALA A 148 0.61 -19.72 22.56
N ARG A 149 1.53 -20.34 21.83
CA ARG A 149 2.28 -21.53 22.28
C ARG A 149 3.69 -21.23 22.73
N SER A 150 4.09 -19.94 22.78
CA SER A 150 5.46 -19.54 23.06
C SER A 150 6.50 -20.25 22.18
N LEU A 151 6.14 -20.49 20.91
CA LEU A 151 7.08 -21.10 19.95
C LEU A 151 8.15 -20.10 19.53
N ALA A 152 7.80 -18.81 19.46
CA ALA A 152 8.78 -17.74 19.24
C ALA A 152 9.34 -17.26 20.59
N GLU A 153 10.65 -17.14 20.69
CA GLU A 153 11.32 -16.42 21.78
C GLU A 153 11.09 -14.91 21.61
N GLN A 154 11.16 -14.45 20.36
CA GLN A 154 11.23 -13.04 20.00
C GLN A 154 10.33 -12.71 18.81
N VAL A 155 9.69 -11.55 18.85
CA VAL A 155 8.83 -11.03 17.79
C VAL A 155 9.37 -9.70 17.27
N ILE A 156 9.49 -9.56 15.96
CA ILE A 156 9.82 -8.32 15.28
C ILE A 156 8.61 -7.92 14.42
N ILE A 157 8.23 -6.65 14.48
CA ILE A 157 7.08 -6.14 13.71
C ILE A 157 7.58 -5.17 12.64
N VAL A 158 7.37 -5.53 11.37
CA VAL A 158 7.68 -4.67 10.23
C VAL A 158 6.53 -3.70 9.99
N VAL A 159 6.84 -2.41 9.97
CA VAL A 159 5.88 -1.32 9.83
C VAL A 159 6.32 -0.32 8.76
N GLY A 160 5.37 0.44 8.24
CA GLY A 160 5.62 1.71 7.56
C GLY A 160 4.96 2.84 8.34
N HIS A 161 4.90 4.02 7.72
CA HIS A 161 4.32 5.21 8.34
C HIS A 161 2.80 5.32 8.16
N ASP A 162 2.18 4.45 7.36
CA ASP A 162 0.75 4.49 7.11
C ASP A 162 -0.08 3.95 8.29
N ARG A 163 -1.27 4.55 8.47
CA ARG A 163 -2.19 4.20 9.55
C ARG A 163 -2.56 2.72 9.59
N GLN A 164 -2.73 2.06 8.45
CA GLN A 164 -3.13 0.65 8.43
C GLN A 164 -1.97 -0.26 8.87
N SER A 165 -0.73 0.06 8.48
CA SER A 165 0.46 -0.67 8.94
C SER A 165 0.63 -0.56 10.45
N LEU A 166 0.54 0.64 11.00
CA LEU A 166 0.67 0.86 12.44
C LEU A 166 -0.52 0.29 13.22
N TYR A 167 -1.72 0.26 12.63
CA TYR A 167 -2.88 -0.40 13.22
C TYR A 167 -2.67 -1.91 13.33
N ALA A 168 -2.14 -2.55 12.28
CA ALA A 168 -1.79 -3.97 12.33
C ALA A 168 -0.71 -4.23 13.40
N ALA A 169 0.32 -3.37 13.46
CA ALA A 169 1.36 -3.45 14.48
C ALA A 169 0.78 -3.37 15.90
N ASN A 170 -0.18 -2.46 16.13
CA ASN A 170 -0.85 -2.31 17.42
C ASN A 170 -1.67 -3.56 17.79
N ASN A 171 -2.35 -4.18 16.83
CA ASN A 171 -3.07 -5.43 17.07
C ASN A 171 -2.13 -6.61 17.38
N ILE A 172 -0.98 -6.69 16.72
CA ILE A 172 0.07 -7.68 17.02
C ILE A 172 0.62 -7.44 18.44
N ALA A 173 0.89 -6.18 18.79
CA ALA A 173 1.34 -5.79 20.12
C ALA A 173 0.30 -6.16 21.20
N LYS A 174 -1.00 -5.91 20.94
CA LYS A 174 -2.13 -6.34 21.80
C LYS A 174 -2.15 -7.85 22.00
N ALA A 175 -2.04 -8.62 20.91
CA ALA A 175 -2.04 -10.08 20.99
C ALA A 175 -0.84 -10.61 21.79
N ALA A 176 0.37 -10.10 21.52
CA ALA A 176 1.57 -10.48 22.27
C ALA A 176 1.44 -10.12 23.77
N HIS A 177 0.92 -8.94 24.09
CA HIS A 177 0.69 -8.50 25.48
C HIS A 177 -0.33 -9.41 26.18
N TYR A 178 -1.43 -9.75 25.51
CA TYR A 178 -2.46 -10.66 26.02
C TYR A 178 -1.89 -12.05 26.34
N PHE A 179 -1.19 -12.69 25.40
CA PHE A 179 -0.64 -14.03 25.63
C PHE A 179 0.44 -14.03 26.72
N ARG A 180 1.20 -12.94 26.85
CA ARG A 180 2.14 -12.76 27.94
C ARG A 180 1.44 -12.64 29.29
N SER A 181 0.34 -11.90 29.39
CA SER A 181 -0.46 -11.83 30.64
C SER A 181 -1.05 -13.18 31.05
N MET A 182 -1.16 -14.12 30.11
CA MET A 182 -1.59 -15.51 30.34
C MET A 182 -0.43 -16.46 30.67
N GLY A 183 0.80 -15.95 30.87
CA GLY A 183 1.98 -16.73 31.22
C GLY A 183 2.86 -17.15 30.03
N GLY A 184 2.59 -16.63 28.83
CA GLY A 184 3.47 -16.81 27.66
C GLY A 184 4.84 -16.15 27.84
N THR A 185 5.87 -16.70 27.20
CA THR A 185 7.26 -16.24 27.34
C THR A 185 7.78 -15.44 26.14
N THR A 186 6.99 -15.36 25.06
CA THR A 186 7.33 -14.58 23.87
C THR A 186 7.43 -13.08 24.21
N SER A 187 8.51 -12.46 23.75
CA SER A 187 8.76 -11.02 23.90
C SER A 187 8.74 -10.31 22.55
N VAL A 188 8.28 -9.05 22.54
CA VAL A 188 8.42 -8.19 21.37
C VAL A 188 9.79 -7.52 21.46
N LEU A 189 10.61 -7.63 20.41
CA LEU A 189 11.89 -6.93 20.35
C LEU A 189 11.70 -5.47 19.97
N GLY A 190 10.83 -5.21 19.00
CA GLY A 190 10.58 -3.86 18.52
C GLY A 190 10.09 -3.82 17.08
N LEU A 191 10.18 -2.61 16.52
CA LEU A 191 9.67 -2.27 15.20
C LEU A 191 10.81 -2.17 14.19
N ILE A 192 10.54 -2.58 12.95
CA ILE A 192 11.39 -2.29 11.79
C ILE A 192 10.60 -1.35 10.89
N VAL A 193 11.07 -0.12 10.72
CA VAL A 193 10.46 0.83 9.79
C VAL A 193 10.98 0.51 8.40
N ASN A 194 10.13 -0.01 7.53
CA ASN A 194 10.45 -0.33 6.15
C ASN A 194 9.84 0.70 5.21
N ARG A 195 10.49 0.91 4.06
CA ARG A 195 10.16 1.98 3.11
C ARG A 195 10.08 3.33 3.81
N ASP A 196 11.05 3.60 4.68
CA ASP A 196 11.13 4.83 5.44
C ASP A 196 11.23 6.01 4.47
N ASP A 197 10.21 6.88 4.50
CA ASP A 197 10.09 8.08 3.68
C ASP A 197 10.59 9.34 4.43
N GLY A 198 11.12 9.18 5.64
CA GLY A 198 11.63 10.26 6.48
C GLY A 198 10.56 10.94 7.33
N SER A 199 9.31 10.47 7.30
CA SER A 199 8.30 10.91 8.27
C SER A 199 8.53 10.31 9.65
N ASP A 200 7.90 10.89 10.67
CA ASP A 200 8.06 10.54 12.09
C ASP A 200 6.83 9.82 12.66
N THR A 201 5.85 9.43 11.82
CA THR A 201 4.60 8.83 12.29
C THR A 201 4.86 7.50 13.03
N ALA A 202 5.78 6.68 12.50
CA ALA A 202 6.20 5.46 13.19
C ALA A 202 6.92 5.75 14.52
N ASP A 203 7.66 6.85 14.64
CA ASP A 203 8.29 7.29 15.90
C ASP A 203 7.27 7.69 16.94
N GLN A 204 6.28 8.50 16.54
CA GLN A 204 5.19 8.92 17.43
C GLN A 204 4.43 7.70 17.95
N TYR A 205 4.14 6.72 17.08
CA TYR A 205 3.55 5.45 17.48
C TYR A 205 4.46 4.65 18.43
N ALA A 206 5.74 4.50 18.08
CA ALA A 206 6.73 3.77 18.86
C ALA A 206 6.85 4.33 20.29
N ALA A 207 6.93 5.65 20.40
CA ALA A 207 6.98 6.36 21.68
C ALA A 207 5.67 6.21 22.48
N ALA A 208 4.52 6.30 21.82
CA ALA A 208 3.22 6.18 22.49
C ALA A 208 2.97 4.77 23.05
N VAL A 209 3.38 3.72 22.32
CA VAL A 209 3.25 2.32 22.79
C VAL A 209 4.37 1.93 23.77
N GLY A 210 5.55 2.54 23.64
CA GLY A 210 6.76 2.15 24.37
C GLY A 210 7.57 1.04 23.68
N LEU A 211 7.39 0.82 22.38
CA LEU A 211 8.18 -0.15 21.61
C LEU A 211 9.38 0.52 20.92
N PRO A 212 10.59 -0.05 20.97
CA PRO A 212 11.75 0.54 20.30
C PRO A 212 11.71 0.31 18.79
N ILE A 213 12.25 1.27 18.02
CA ILE A 213 12.57 1.07 16.60
C ILE A 213 13.98 0.47 16.52
N LEU A 214 14.08 -0.75 15.97
CA LEU A 214 15.33 -1.50 15.89
C LEU A 214 16.19 -1.12 14.69
N ALA A 215 15.54 -0.83 13.56
CA ALA A 215 16.20 -0.43 12.33
C ALA A 215 15.23 0.31 11.41
N ARG A 216 15.81 1.07 10.47
CA ARG A 216 15.11 1.80 9.41
C ARG A 216 15.67 1.37 8.06
N LEU A 217 14.78 0.97 7.17
CA LEU A 217 15.10 0.60 5.80
C LEU A 217 14.55 1.71 4.89
N PRO A 218 15.42 2.50 4.24
CA PRO A 218 14.97 3.63 3.43
C PRO A 218 14.15 3.17 2.23
N LEU A 219 13.28 4.03 1.72
CA LEU A 219 12.66 3.81 0.43
C LEU A 219 13.69 3.94 -0.70
N ASP A 220 14.16 2.82 -1.24
CA ASP A 220 15.17 2.77 -2.30
C ASP A 220 14.65 2.04 -3.55
N ARG A 221 14.77 2.70 -4.72
CA ARG A 221 14.30 2.17 -6.00
C ARG A 221 15.11 0.97 -6.48
N ARG A 222 16.44 1.01 -6.35
CA ARG A 222 17.32 -0.09 -6.77
C ARG A 222 17.04 -1.34 -5.94
N VAL A 223 16.85 -1.18 -4.63
CA VAL A 223 16.49 -2.29 -3.75
C VAL A 223 15.13 -2.87 -4.08
N ARG A 224 14.16 -2.02 -4.44
CA ARG A 224 12.87 -2.50 -4.96
C ARG A 224 13.05 -3.34 -6.22
N GLU A 225 13.83 -2.87 -7.18
CA GLU A 225 14.09 -3.60 -8.44
C GLU A 225 14.81 -4.94 -8.17
N LEU A 226 15.73 -5.00 -7.20
CA LEU A 226 16.34 -6.25 -6.74
C LEU A 226 15.32 -7.20 -6.12
N ALA A 227 14.47 -6.69 -5.22
CA ALA A 227 13.44 -7.49 -4.56
C ALA A 227 12.42 -8.05 -5.55
N ASP A 228 11.97 -7.25 -6.52
CA ASP A 228 11.06 -7.68 -7.60
C ASP A 228 11.72 -8.76 -8.48
N ALA A 229 13.05 -8.75 -8.60
CA ALA A 229 13.85 -9.77 -9.28
C ALA A 229 14.27 -10.95 -8.37
N CYS A 230 13.71 -11.09 -7.16
CA CYS A 230 14.06 -12.12 -6.19
C CYS A 230 15.57 -12.13 -5.82
N ARG A 231 16.18 -10.94 -5.72
CA ARG A 231 17.58 -10.75 -5.31
C ARG A 231 17.67 -10.09 -3.94
N LEU A 232 18.74 -10.42 -3.22
CA LEU A 232 19.04 -9.83 -1.92
C LEU A 232 19.41 -8.35 -2.06
N ALA A 233 18.98 -7.55 -1.09
CA ALA A 233 19.33 -6.13 -0.97
C ALA A 233 20.75 -5.93 -0.42
N LEU A 234 21.40 -6.99 0.07
CA LEU A 234 22.76 -6.95 0.64
C LEU A 234 23.84 -6.56 -0.39
N GLU A 235 23.51 -6.50 -1.69
CA GLU A 235 24.37 -5.92 -2.72
C GLU A 235 24.42 -4.38 -2.69
N VAL A 236 23.52 -3.75 -1.93
CA VAL A 236 23.46 -2.31 -1.70
C VAL A 236 24.05 -2.02 -0.33
N GLU A 237 25.20 -1.32 -0.32
CA GLU A 237 26.02 -1.06 0.86
C GLU A 237 25.22 -0.53 2.07
N GLN A 238 24.30 0.41 1.83
CA GLN A 238 23.46 0.97 2.90
C GLN A 238 22.58 -0.11 3.57
N PHE A 239 22.03 -1.04 2.79
CA PHE A 239 21.18 -2.11 3.33
C PHE A 239 22.02 -3.20 3.99
N ASP A 240 23.17 -3.56 3.42
CA ASP A 240 24.09 -4.50 4.07
C ASP A 240 24.56 -3.97 5.44
N ALA A 241 24.87 -2.68 5.54
CA ALA A 241 25.22 -2.05 6.81
C ALA A 241 24.09 -2.15 7.85
N VAL A 242 22.84 -1.83 7.45
CA VAL A 242 21.69 -1.91 8.36
C VAL A 242 21.41 -3.34 8.80
N PHE A 243 21.40 -4.30 7.88
CA PHE A 243 21.19 -5.71 8.22
C PHE A 243 22.36 -6.28 9.02
N GLY A 244 23.61 -5.90 8.72
CA GLY A 244 24.79 -6.33 9.46
C GLY A 244 24.78 -5.87 10.92
N ASP A 245 24.44 -4.60 11.17
CA ASP A 245 24.27 -4.08 12.53
C ASP A 245 23.14 -4.81 13.27
N LEU A 246 21.97 -4.93 12.64
CA LEU A 246 20.80 -5.58 13.24
C LEU A 246 21.05 -7.06 13.53
N ALA A 247 21.55 -7.82 12.56
CA ALA A 247 21.88 -9.24 12.70
C ALA A 247 22.94 -9.46 13.79
N GLY A 248 23.97 -8.62 13.83
CA GLY A 248 24.99 -8.64 14.87
C GLY A 248 24.41 -8.43 16.27
N LYS A 249 23.56 -7.41 16.45
CA LYS A 249 22.88 -7.14 17.72
C LYS A 249 21.95 -8.28 18.14
N ILE A 250 21.20 -8.86 17.21
CA ILE A 250 20.35 -10.03 17.46
C ILE A 250 21.22 -11.21 17.90
N ALA A 251 22.28 -11.52 17.16
CA ALA A 251 23.16 -12.66 17.43
C ALA A 251 23.84 -12.57 18.79
N ARG A 252 24.35 -11.39 19.15
CA ARG A 252 25.01 -11.11 20.43
C ARG A 252 24.03 -10.88 21.61
N ARG A 253 22.72 -10.92 21.37
CA ARG A 253 21.66 -10.64 22.35
C ARG A 253 21.78 -9.25 22.99
N GLU A 254 22.17 -8.26 22.19
CA GLU A 254 22.32 -6.86 22.63
C GLU A 254 20.98 -6.09 22.65
N ILE A 255 19.96 -6.62 21.97
CA ILE A 255 18.61 -6.06 21.98
C ILE A 255 17.87 -6.61 23.20
N ALA A 256 17.59 -5.75 24.16
CA ALA A 256 16.77 -6.12 25.31
C ALA A 256 15.35 -6.46 24.86
N ALA A 257 14.76 -7.49 25.48
CA ALA A 257 13.34 -7.78 25.31
C ALA A 257 12.51 -6.58 25.80
N CYS A 258 11.59 -6.09 24.96
CA CYS A 258 10.67 -5.03 25.35
C CYS A 258 9.41 -5.67 25.93
N ASP A 259 9.40 -5.74 27.26
CA ASP A 259 8.33 -6.36 28.02
C ASP A 259 7.39 -5.33 28.67
N ASP A 260 7.88 -4.09 28.76
CA ASP A 260 7.18 -2.94 29.34
C ASP A 260 6.69 -2.02 28.23
N TYR A 261 5.62 -2.44 27.55
CA TYR A 261 4.93 -1.65 26.53
C TYR A 261 3.42 -1.78 26.72
N THR A 262 2.70 -0.71 26.35
CA THR A 262 1.24 -0.65 26.47
C THR A 262 0.63 -0.40 25.09
N PRO A 263 -0.04 -1.40 24.48
CA PRO A 263 -0.75 -1.19 23.22
C PRO A 263 -1.82 -0.10 23.35
N LEU A 264 -2.02 0.68 22.29
CA LEU A 264 -2.95 1.81 22.32
C LEU A 264 -4.40 1.36 22.12
N GLU A 265 -5.31 1.96 22.88
CA GLU A 265 -6.73 1.93 22.56
C GLU A 265 -7.05 2.81 21.36
N TYR A 266 -8.19 2.58 20.72
CA TYR A 266 -8.51 3.17 19.42
C TYR A 266 -8.38 4.70 19.39
N ARG A 267 -8.87 5.38 20.45
CA ARG A 267 -8.79 6.84 20.58
C ARG A 267 -7.35 7.33 20.65
N ASP A 268 -6.51 6.72 21.49
CA ASP A 268 -5.11 7.10 21.62
C ASP A 268 -4.31 6.76 20.35
N PHE A 269 -4.68 5.66 19.69
CA PHE A 269 -4.12 5.32 18.39
C PHE A 269 -4.42 6.37 17.31
N LEU A 270 -5.65 6.93 17.27
CA LEU A 270 -5.97 8.00 16.32
C LEU A 270 -5.15 9.27 16.55
N ARG A 271 -4.83 9.59 17.82
CA ARG A 271 -4.03 10.78 18.18
C ARG A 271 -2.63 10.75 17.57
N VAL A 272 -2.06 9.56 17.34
CA VAL A 272 -0.78 9.39 16.61
C VAL A 272 -0.82 10.03 15.22
N PHE A 273 -2.00 10.09 14.60
CA PHE A 273 -2.19 10.68 13.26
C PHE A 273 -2.77 12.10 13.32
N GLY A 274 -2.80 12.73 14.50
CA GLY A 274 -3.49 14.00 14.71
C GLY A 274 -5.00 13.91 14.48
N ALA A 275 -5.58 12.71 14.56
CA ALA A 275 -7.00 12.46 14.38
C ALA A 275 -7.68 12.21 15.73
N GLU A 276 -8.96 12.54 15.80
CA GLU A 276 -9.81 12.29 16.97
C GLU A 276 -11.04 11.51 16.55
N GLU A 277 -11.52 10.64 17.45
CA GLU A 277 -12.81 10.00 17.26
C GLU A 277 -13.91 11.04 17.51
N PRO A 278 -14.84 11.26 16.55
CA PRO A 278 -15.94 12.20 16.75
C PRO A 278 -16.77 11.85 17.99
N GLU A 279 -17.33 12.86 18.65
CA GLU A 279 -18.24 12.63 19.77
C GLU A 279 -19.54 11.92 19.33
N GLY A 280 -20.07 11.11 20.23
CA GLY A 280 -21.29 10.31 20.00
C GLY A 280 -20.99 8.88 19.52
N ALA A 281 -22.06 8.14 19.21
CA ALA A 281 -21.98 6.80 18.65
C ALA A 281 -22.59 6.80 17.23
N PRO A 282 -22.15 5.89 16.34
CA PRO A 282 -22.83 5.69 15.07
C PRO A 282 -24.31 5.35 15.29
N ASN A 283 -25.20 5.90 14.46
CA ASN A 283 -26.61 5.55 14.50
C ASN A 283 -26.80 4.10 14.02
N SER A 284 -27.44 3.26 14.83
CA SER A 284 -27.82 1.91 14.42
C SER A 284 -28.86 1.96 13.29
N ALA A 285 -28.67 1.12 12.27
CA ALA A 285 -29.67 0.96 11.21
C ALA A 285 -30.91 0.26 11.76
N SER A 286 -32.10 0.79 11.45
CA SER A 286 -33.38 0.13 11.68
C SER A 286 -33.70 -0.89 10.58
N GLU A 287 -34.65 -1.80 10.83
CA GLU A 287 -35.17 -2.67 9.78
C GLU A 287 -35.73 -1.87 8.59
N GLN A 288 -36.32 -0.71 8.85
CA GLN A 288 -36.81 0.17 7.80
C GLN A 288 -35.68 0.77 6.95
N ASP A 289 -34.52 1.08 7.53
CA ASP A 289 -33.36 1.56 6.79
C ASP A 289 -32.80 0.50 5.82
N LEU A 290 -32.93 -0.78 6.19
CA LEU A 290 -32.39 -1.91 5.42
C LEU A 290 -33.43 -2.53 4.45
N PHE A 291 -34.71 -2.53 4.82
CA PHE A 291 -35.80 -3.22 4.10
C PHE A 291 -36.90 -2.28 3.58
N GLY A 292 -36.80 -0.98 3.82
CA GLY A 292 -37.74 0.02 3.30
C GLY A 292 -37.74 0.10 1.77
N THR A 293 -38.91 0.35 1.18
CA THR A 293 -39.08 0.44 -0.28
C THR A 293 -38.61 1.79 -0.84
N LYS A 294 -37.71 1.70 -1.85
CA LYS A 294 -37.20 2.73 -2.77
C LYS A 294 -36.73 4.06 -2.14
N ARG A 295 -35.40 4.26 -2.15
CA ARG A 295 -34.78 5.59 -2.18
C ARG A 295 -35.44 6.44 -3.27
N VAL A 296 -36.12 7.51 -2.89
CA VAL A 296 -36.36 8.63 -3.80
C VAL A 296 -34.98 9.20 -4.10
N ALA A 297 -34.51 9.08 -5.35
CA ALA A 297 -33.24 9.66 -5.73
C ALA A 297 -33.32 11.17 -5.48
N ALA A 298 -32.51 11.68 -4.55
CA ALA A 298 -32.35 13.11 -4.39
C ALA A 298 -31.88 13.66 -5.76
N PRO A 299 -32.51 14.73 -6.29
CA PRO A 299 -32.04 15.34 -7.52
C PRO A 299 -30.58 15.75 -7.32
N ILE A 300 -29.71 15.29 -8.21
CA ILE A 300 -28.30 15.69 -8.22
C ILE A 300 -28.30 17.22 -8.36
N PRO A 301 -27.66 17.98 -7.44
CA PRO A 301 -27.60 19.42 -7.57
C PRO A 301 -26.92 19.77 -8.88
N LEU A 302 -27.70 20.35 -9.80
CA LEU A 302 -27.22 20.82 -11.07
C LEU A 302 -26.36 22.06 -10.79
N MET A 303 -25.04 21.90 -10.78
CA MET A 303 -24.13 23.04 -10.69
C MET A 303 -24.26 23.83 -12.00
N SER A 304 -24.89 24.99 -11.91
CA SER A 304 -24.84 26.02 -12.94
C SER A 304 -23.45 26.64 -12.92
N LEU A 305 -22.56 26.18 -13.81
CA LEU A 305 -21.33 26.89 -14.11
C LEU A 305 -21.66 28.08 -15.02
N THR A 306 -21.68 29.28 -14.46
CA THR A 306 -21.82 30.51 -15.24
C THR A 306 -20.43 30.88 -15.79
N PRO A 307 -20.24 30.99 -17.11
CA PRO A 307 -18.98 31.45 -17.68
C PRO A 307 -18.64 32.82 -17.09
N THR A 308 -17.47 32.95 -16.48
CA THR A 308 -16.97 34.23 -15.97
C THR A 308 -16.41 35.00 -17.16
N HIS A 309 -16.90 36.23 -17.42
CA HIS A 309 -16.38 37.06 -18.52
C HIS A 309 -14.87 37.27 -18.35
N GLN A 310 -14.07 36.66 -19.24
CA GLN A 310 -12.60 36.72 -19.16
C GLN A 310 -12.02 38.03 -19.73
N VAL A 311 -12.72 38.70 -20.65
CA VAL A 311 -12.22 39.95 -21.26
C VAL A 311 -12.96 41.14 -20.69
N ARG A 312 -12.25 42.07 -20.06
CA ARG A 312 -12.76 43.38 -19.66
C ARG A 312 -12.02 44.45 -20.46
N THR A 313 -12.75 45.23 -21.24
CA THR A 313 -12.19 46.34 -22.02
C THR A 313 -12.82 47.66 -21.58
N SER A 314 -12.01 48.72 -21.53
CA SER A 314 -12.48 50.10 -21.32
C SER A 314 -12.67 50.87 -22.63
N ASP A 315 -12.35 50.25 -23.78
CA ASP A 315 -12.58 50.84 -25.09
C ASP A 315 -14.08 50.73 -25.43
N PRO A 316 -14.79 51.87 -25.66
CA PRO A 316 -16.23 51.88 -25.92
C PRO A 316 -16.65 51.06 -27.14
N VAL A 317 -15.80 50.98 -28.16
CA VAL A 317 -16.07 50.25 -29.40
C VAL A 317 -15.90 48.75 -29.17
N LEU A 318 -14.81 48.34 -28.52
CA LEU A 318 -14.63 46.94 -28.15
C LEU A 318 -15.68 46.47 -27.14
N HIS A 319 -16.18 47.36 -26.28
CA HIS A 319 -17.29 47.03 -25.38
C HIS A 319 -18.60 46.77 -26.13
N LYS A 320 -18.91 47.57 -27.15
CA LYS A 320 -20.06 47.30 -28.05
C LYS A 320 -19.89 45.98 -28.80
N VAL A 321 -18.69 45.70 -29.29
CA VAL A 321 -18.36 44.43 -29.96
C VAL A 321 -18.56 43.26 -29.00
N GLN A 322 -18.13 43.38 -27.76
CA GLN A 322 -18.34 42.36 -26.74
C GLN A 322 -19.82 42.08 -26.52
N GLN A 323 -20.62 43.12 -26.33
CA GLN A 323 -22.07 43.00 -26.18
C GLN A 323 -22.74 42.36 -27.40
N LEU A 324 -22.23 42.63 -28.61
CA LEU A 324 -22.73 42.04 -29.85
C LEU A 324 -22.45 40.53 -29.91
N MET A 325 -21.21 40.14 -29.65
CA MET A 325 -20.79 38.73 -29.70
C MET A 325 -21.49 37.91 -28.61
N ASP A 326 -21.62 38.45 -27.40
CA ASP A 326 -22.38 37.82 -26.32
C ASP A 326 -23.86 37.67 -26.70
N ALA A 327 -24.46 38.65 -27.38
CA ALA A 327 -25.86 38.60 -27.83
C ALA A 327 -26.12 37.54 -28.91
N ILE A 328 -25.10 37.14 -29.68
CA ILE A 328 -25.16 36.04 -30.65
C ILE A 328 -24.56 34.74 -30.12
N GLY A 329 -24.25 34.68 -28.81
CA GLY A 329 -23.81 33.45 -28.13
C GLY A 329 -22.34 33.08 -28.36
N ILE A 330 -21.52 33.98 -28.90
CA ILE A 330 -20.09 33.74 -29.14
C ILE A 330 -19.29 34.22 -27.93
N HIS A 331 -18.72 33.29 -27.17
CA HIS A 331 -17.93 33.64 -25.99
C HIS A 331 -16.52 34.09 -26.37
N ILE A 332 -16.19 35.34 -26.04
CA ILE A 332 -14.91 35.93 -26.42
C ILE A 332 -13.82 35.64 -25.40
N THR A 333 -12.70 35.12 -25.87
CA THR A 333 -11.48 34.87 -25.06
C THR A 333 -10.45 35.99 -25.21
N GLU A 334 -10.43 36.70 -26.34
CA GLU A 334 -9.53 37.84 -26.58
C GLU A 334 -10.14 38.83 -27.59
N MET A 335 -9.79 40.12 -27.50
CA MET A 335 -10.17 41.14 -28.49
C MET A 335 -9.05 42.14 -28.69
N SER A 336 -8.85 42.57 -29.93
CA SER A 336 -7.92 43.65 -30.27
C SER A 336 -8.46 44.55 -31.38
N ARG A 337 -7.92 45.77 -31.45
CA ARG A 337 -8.23 46.74 -32.50
C ARG A 337 -6.92 47.29 -33.05
N THR A 338 -6.71 47.21 -34.36
CA THR A 338 -5.53 47.78 -35.03
C THR A 338 -5.91 48.50 -36.32
N ASP A 339 -5.11 49.48 -36.74
CA ASP A 339 -5.37 50.27 -37.96
C ASP A 339 -5.28 49.45 -39.26
N LYS A 340 -4.57 48.32 -39.25
CA LYS A 340 -4.38 47.45 -40.42
C LYS A 340 -5.42 46.35 -40.55
N GLU A 341 -5.87 45.77 -39.44
CA GLU A 341 -6.74 44.60 -39.44
C GLU A 341 -8.15 44.88 -38.91
N GLY A 342 -8.38 46.10 -38.43
CA GLY A 342 -9.66 46.51 -37.84
C GLY A 342 -9.86 45.86 -36.47
N ILE A 343 -11.12 45.53 -36.16
CA ILE A 343 -11.51 44.87 -34.93
C ILE A 343 -11.41 43.36 -35.11
N THR A 344 -10.66 42.72 -34.23
CA THR A 344 -10.45 41.27 -34.22
C THR A 344 -10.91 40.67 -32.90
N VAL A 345 -11.69 39.60 -32.99
CA VAL A 345 -12.29 38.90 -31.86
C VAL A 345 -11.87 37.44 -31.91
N THR A 346 -11.36 36.92 -30.79
CA THR A 346 -10.98 35.52 -30.66
C THR A 346 -11.96 34.80 -29.74
N SER A 347 -12.45 33.65 -30.19
CA SER A 347 -13.29 32.74 -29.40
C SER A 347 -12.68 31.34 -29.45
N GLY A 348 -11.98 30.96 -28.37
CA GLY A 348 -11.25 29.70 -28.32
C GLY A 348 -10.14 29.66 -29.37
N ALA A 349 -10.25 28.78 -30.37
CA ALA A 349 -9.28 28.63 -31.45
C ALA A 349 -9.65 29.43 -32.73
N ILE A 350 -10.77 30.16 -32.72
CA ILE A 350 -11.29 30.87 -33.90
C ILE A 350 -11.03 32.36 -33.76
N GLU A 351 -10.43 32.95 -34.79
CA GLU A 351 -10.21 34.39 -34.90
C GLU A 351 -11.16 34.99 -35.96
N MET A 352 -12.00 35.94 -35.56
CA MET A 352 -13.00 36.61 -36.40
C MET A 352 -12.59 38.07 -36.62
N ARG A 353 -12.53 38.49 -37.89
CA ARG A 353 -12.23 39.89 -38.25
C ARG A 353 -13.52 40.61 -38.58
N LEU A 354 -13.88 41.56 -37.72
CA LEU A 354 -15.10 42.36 -37.86
C LEU A 354 -14.88 43.60 -38.72
N GLY A 355 -13.65 43.90 -39.16
CA GLY A 355 -13.34 45.01 -40.05
C GLY A 355 -13.26 46.36 -39.34
N ALA A 356 -13.47 47.45 -40.07
CA ALA A 356 -13.32 48.82 -39.56
C ALA A 356 -14.49 49.26 -38.65
N ASP A 357 -14.19 50.20 -37.75
CA ASP A 357 -15.13 50.78 -36.78
C ASP A 357 -16.33 51.47 -37.46
N GLU A 358 -16.08 52.14 -38.60
CA GLU A 358 -17.09 52.90 -39.35
C GLU A 358 -18.26 52.04 -39.84
N ASP A 359 -18.03 50.72 -40.02
CA ASP A 359 -19.06 49.77 -40.47
C ASP A 359 -19.85 49.14 -39.32
N MET A 360 -19.46 49.39 -38.07
CA MET A 360 -20.00 48.67 -36.92
C MET A 360 -21.47 48.97 -36.68
N ASP A 361 -21.91 50.22 -36.84
CA ASP A 361 -23.33 50.59 -36.64
C ASP A 361 -24.24 49.90 -37.68
N ASN A 362 -23.78 49.75 -38.92
CA ASN A 362 -24.49 49.03 -39.98
C ASN A 362 -24.59 47.53 -39.67
N LYS A 363 -23.50 46.92 -39.21
CA LYS A 363 -23.47 45.51 -38.79
C LYS A 363 -24.39 45.26 -37.60
N PHE A 364 -24.39 46.17 -36.62
CA PHE A 364 -25.28 46.12 -35.46
C PHE A 364 -26.75 46.23 -35.85
N ALA A 365 -27.07 47.17 -36.75
CA ALA A 365 -28.43 47.35 -37.26
C ALA A 365 -28.93 46.09 -37.98
N PHE A 366 -28.08 45.47 -38.82
CA PHE A 366 -28.41 44.25 -39.54
C PHE A 366 -28.66 43.06 -38.58
N LEU A 367 -27.76 42.84 -37.63
CA LEU A 367 -27.89 41.76 -36.64
C LEU A 367 -29.07 41.97 -35.69
N SER A 368 -29.33 43.22 -35.29
CA SER A 368 -30.51 43.55 -34.49
C SER A 368 -31.81 43.35 -35.29
N ALA A 369 -31.81 43.60 -36.60
CA ALA A 369 -32.96 43.34 -37.46
C ALA A 369 -33.22 41.84 -37.63
N LEU A 370 -32.16 41.04 -37.83
CA LEU A 370 -32.23 39.58 -37.88
C LEU A 370 -32.74 38.99 -36.55
N ARG A 371 -32.25 39.49 -35.42
CA ARG A 371 -32.74 39.03 -34.11
C ARG A 371 -34.22 39.36 -33.87
N ARG A 372 -34.69 40.53 -34.32
CA ARG A 372 -36.10 40.92 -34.21
C ARG A 372 -37.03 40.16 -35.16
N SER A 373 -36.53 39.68 -36.29
CA SER A 373 -37.34 38.92 -37.25
C SER A 373 -37.72 37.53 -36.75
N GLY A 374 -37.00 37.00 -35.74
CA GLY A 374 -37.22 35.67 -35.18
C GLY A 374 -36.94 34.53 -36.16
N GLN A 375 -36.36 34.84 -37.33
CA GLN A 375 -35.99 33.83 -38.30
C GLN A 375 -34.66 33.19 -37.91
N PRO A 376 -34.50 31.86 -38.09
CA PRO A 376 -33.20 31.22 -37.92
C PRO A 376 -32.24 31.77 -38.97
N TYR A 377 -31.04 32.15 -38.55
CA TYR A 377 -29.96 32.58 -39.41
C TYR A 377 -28.71 31.79 -39.06
N SER A 378 -27.82 31.59 -40.03
CA SER A 378 -26.53 30.98 -39.77
C SER A 378 -25.38 31.85 -40.27
N PHE A 379 -24.26 31.81 -39.55
CA PHE A 379 -23.02 32.41 -39.97
C PHE A 379 -22.12 31.36 -40.61
N VAL A 380 -21.51 31.74 -41.73
CA VAL A 380 -20.52 30.90 -42.42
C VAL A 380 -19.23 31.72 -42.56
N ASP A 381 -18.10 31.14 -42.14
CA ASP A 381 -16.80 31.78 -42.34
C ASP A 381 -16.37 31.63 -43.81
N LEU A 382 -16.44 32.73 -44.55
CA LEU A 382 -16.19 32.73 -46.00
C LEU A 382 -14.70 32.59 -46.37
N ARG A 383 -13.78 32.54 -45.40
CA ARG A 383 -12.34 32.37 -45.68
C ARG A 383 -11.98 30.93 -46.06
N PHE A 384 -12.81 29.95 -45.69
CA PHE A 384 -12.58 28.53 -45.97
C PHE A 384 -13.81 27.92 -46.63
N ALA A 385 -13.60 27.16 -47.71
CA ALA A 385 -14.70 26.54 -48.46
C ALA A 385 -15.53 25.55 -47.62
N ASP A 386 -14.93 24.98 -46.57
CA ASP A 386 -15.53 23.95 -45.71
C ASP A 386 -15.82 24.46 -44.28
N ALA A 387 -16.00 25.77 -44.11
CA ALA A 387 -16.21 26.35 -42.79
C ALA A 387 -17.50 25.83 -42.11
N PRO A 388 -17.48 25.60 -40.78
CA PRO A 388 -18.69 25.25 -40.04
C PRO A 388 -19.73 26.37 -40.16
N SER A 389 -20.99 25.98 -40.33
CA SER A 389 -22.14 26.88 -40.22
C SER A 389 -22.53 26.98 -38.75
N TYR A 390 -22.52 28.19 -38.18
CA TYR A 390 -22.96 28.45 -36.81
C TYR A 390 -24.42 28.90 -36.85
N SER A 391 -25.33 28.13 -36.25
CA SER A 391 -26.79 28.37 -36.23
C SER A 391 -27.28 29.01 -34.94
#